data_AF-A0AAJ5MIR3-F1
#
_entry.id   AF-A0AAJ5MIR3-F1
#
_cell.length_a   1.000
_cell.length_b   1.000
_cell.length_c   1.000
_cell.angle_alpha   90.00
_cell.angle_beta   90.00
_cell.angle_gamma   90.00
#
_symmetry.space_group_name_H-M   'P 1'
#
loop_
_entity.id
_entity.type
_entity.pdbx_description
1 polymer ?
#
loop_
_entity_poly.entity_id
_entity_poly.type
_entity_poly.pdbx_seq_one_letter_code
_entity_poly.pdbx_strand_id
1 'polypeptide(L)'
;MSTYDWDLIERLLHEVQNGAGHSFTPRPYAEQHAAALAADGEAPGDLNQLKAHACEYEKILFERGFIESRPEAEGGNGENFVLSPRGSRLLSLIDSSIPGFEHPRQVLDEQADALDEATFEHVSAKAQIAGGSI
;
A
#
# COMPACT_ATOMS: atom_id res chain seq x y z
N MET A 1 18.85 3.92 1.26
CA MET A 1 18.05 2.69 1.31
C MET A 1 17.04 2.87 2.43
N SER A 2 15.94 3.56 2.13
CA SER A 2 14.73 3.45 2.94
C SER A 2 13.71 2.84 2.03
N THR A 3 13.81 1.51 1.95
CA THR A 3 12.97 0.65 1.16
C THR A 3 11.63 0.55 1.88
N TYR A 4 10.57 1.08 1.28
CA TYR A 4 9.23 1.01 1.86
C TYR A 4 8.86 -0.44 2.17
N ASP A 5 8.15 -0.67 3.27
CA ASP A 5 7.67 -1.99 3.62
C ASP A 5 6.42 -2.30 2.79
N TRP A 6 6.65 -2.76 1.56
CA TRP A 6 5.61 -2.95 0.54
C TRP A 6 4.53 -3.93 0.99
N ASP A 7 4.87 -4.98 1.75
CA ASP A 7 3.88 -5.93 2.27
C ASP A 7 2.95 -5.27 3.30
N LEU A 8 3.50 -4.36 4.13
CA LEU A 8 2.69 -3.56 5.04
C LEU A 8 1.80 -2.57 4.28
N ILE A 9 2.34 -1.87 3.28
CA ILE A 9 1.56 -0.94 2.44
C ILE A 9 0.44 -1.68 1.70
N GLU A 10 0.73 -2.84 1.12
CA GLU A 10 -0.23 -3.70 0.44
C GLU A 10 -1.38 -4.08 1.37
N ARG A 11 -1.04 -4.53 2.58
CA ARG A 11 -2.05 -4.86 3.59
C ARG A 11 -2.92 -3.65 3.91
N LEU A 12 -2.33 -2.48 4.14
CA LEU A 12 -3.09 -1.25 4.43
C LEU A 12 -4.03 -0.89 3.28
N LEU A 13 -3.57 -0.98 2.03
CA LEU A 13 -4.40 -0.68 0.85
C LEU A 13 -5.54 -1.68 0.67
N HIS A 14 -5.32 -2.97 0.93
CA HIS A 14 -6.38 -3.97 0.95
C HIS A 14 -7.42 -3.69 2.05
N GLU A 15 -6.99 -3.27 3.24
CA GLU A 15 -7.89 -2.90 4.32
C GLU A 15 -8.69 -1.64 3.96
N VAL A 16 -8.10 -0.65 3.28
CA VAL A 16 -8.85 0.50 2.76
C VAL A 16 -9.88 0.08 1.70
N GLN A 17 -9.50 -0.85 0.81
CA GLN A 17 -10.39 -1.37 -0.23
C GLN A 17 -11.59 -2.14 0.35
N ASN A 18 -11.34 -3.01 1.34
CA ASN A 18 -12.33 -3.90 1.92
C ASN A 18 -13.02 -3.33 3.17
N GLY A 19 -12.50 -2.24 3.73
CA GLY A 19 -12.92 -1.63 5.01
C GLY A 19 -14.23 -0.84 4.96
N ALA A 20 -15.14 -1.16 4.03
CA ALA A 20 -16.46 -0.54 3.99
C ALA A 20 -17.19 -0.76 5.33
N GLY A 21 -17.48 0.34 6.04
CA GLY A 21 -18.19 0.31 7.32
C GLY A 21 -17.32 0.08 8.57
N HIS A 22 -15.99 0.02 8.46
CA HIS A 22 -15.10 -0.08 9.62
C HIS A 22 -14.10 1.09 9.67
N SER A 23 -13.78 1.58 10.87
CA SER A 23 -12.74 2.60 11.05
C SER A 23 -11.38 2.00 10.67
N PHE A 24 -10.62 2.74 9.87
CA PHE A 24 -9.29 2.36 9.44
C PHE A 24 -8.32 2.59 10.59
N THR A 25 -7.74 1.50 11.10
CA THR A 25 -6.83 1.55 12.25
C THR A 25 -5.48 0.92 11.88
N PRO A 26 -4.43 1.70 11.59
CA PRO A 26 -3.15 1.17 11.07
C PRO A 26 -2.40 0.31 12.09
N ARG A 27 -2.56 0.60 13.39
CA ARG A 27 -1.85 -0.12 14.48
C ARG A 27 -2.19 -1.62 14.56
N PRO A 28 -3.48 -2.03 14.63
CA PRO A 28 -3.82 -3.45 14.64
C PRO A 28 -3.47 -4.13 13.32
N TYR A 29 -3.46 -3.45 12.18
CA TYR A 29 -3.00 -4.03 10.91
C TYR A 29 -1.51 -4.37 10.95
N ALA A 30 -0.68 -3.50 11.54
CA ALA A 30 0.74 -3.79 11.79
C ALA A 30 0.94 -5.01 12.72
N GLU A 31 0.13 -5.15 13.77
CA GLU A 31 0.16 -6.32 14.67
C GLU A 31 -0.20 -7.61 13.94
N GLN A 32 -1.24 -7.58 13.10
CA GLN A 32 -1.65 -8.74 12.33
C GLN A 32 -0.61 -9.10 11.26
N HIS A 33 0.03 -8.11 10.63
CA HIS A 33 1.13 -8.33 9.70
C HIS A 33 2.33 -8.99 10.39
N ALA A 34 2.74 -8.49 11.56
CA ALA A 34 3.77 -9.11 12.38
C ALA A 34 3.41 -10.56 12.77
N ALA A 35 2.16 -10.80 13.15
CA ALA A 35 1.69 -12.15 13.47
C ALA A 35 1.73 -13.08 12.24
N ALA A 36 1.42 -12.56 11.05
CA ALA A 36 1.48 -13.32 9.79
C ALA A 36 2.92 -13.69 9.42
N LEU A 37 3.87 -12.75 9.51
CA LEU A 37 5.30 -13.01 9.30
C LEU A 37 5.82 -14.09 10.27
N ALA A 38 5.47 -13.96 11.56
CA ALA A 38 5.85 -14.95 12.57
C ALA A 38 5.25 -16.34 12.29
N ALA A 39 4.04 -16.41 11.74
CA ALA A 39 3.40 -17.66 11.34
C ALA A 39 4.06 -18.29 10.11
N ASP A 40 4.59 -17.48 9.19
CA ASP A 40 5.36 -17.93 8.02
C ASP A 40 6.80 -18.34 8.38
N GLY A 41 7.21 -18.11 9.64
CA GLY A 41 8.55 -18.41 10.15
C GLY A 41 9.56 -17.27 9.95
N GLU A 42 9.09 -16.12 9.47
CA GLU A 42 9.89 -14.90 9.35
C GLU A 42 9.90 -14.12 10.68
N ALA A 43 11.00 -13.45 10.99
CA ALA A 43 11.08 -12.61 12.18
C ALA A 43 10.36 -11.27 11.90
N PRO A 44 9.24 -10.94 12.57
CA PRO A 44 8.43 -9.77 12.25
C PRO A 44 9.07 -8.41 12.59
N GLY A 45 10.36 -8.37 12.91
CA GLY A 45 11.04 -7.15 13.33
C GLY A 45 10.47 -6.57 14.64
N ASP A 46 10.68 -5.26 14.83
CA ASP A 46 10.16 -4.54 15.99
C ASP A 46 8.70 -4.10 15.77
N LEU A 47 7.81 -4.58 16.62
CA LEU A 47 6.38 -4.28 16.51
C LEU A 47 6.06 -2.79 16.69
N ASN A 48 6.80 -2.05 17.52
CA ASN A 48 6.59 -0.62 17.67
C ASN A 48 7.00 0.13 16.41
N GLN A 49 8.07 -0.32 15.75
CA GLN A 49 8.50 0.20 14.47
C GLN A 49 7.45 -0.06 13.38
N LEU A 50 6.91 -1.29 13.27
CA LEU A 50 5.84 -1.60 12.32
C LEU A 50 4.59 -0.73 12.55
N LYS A 51 4.20 -0.52 13.81
CA LYS A 51 3.08 0.39 14.15
C LYS A 51 3.36 1.84 13.76
N ALA A 52 4.61 2.30 13.94
CA ALA A 52 5.02 3.63 13.54
C ALA A 52 4.98 3.77 12.01
N HIS A 53 5.54 2.80 11.28
CA HIS A 53 5.51 2.74 9.82
C HIS A 53 4.07 2.72 9.28
N ALA A 54 3.17 1.91 9.86
CA ALA A 54 1.78 1.87 9.41
C ALA A 54 1.07 3.23 9.55
N CYS A 55 1.33 3.95 10.64
CA CYS A 55 0.81 5.31 10.85
C CYS A 55 1.44 6.33 9.88
N GLU A 56 2.72 6.19 9.58
CA GLU A 56 3.42 7.02 8.60
C GLU A 56 2.90 6.77 7.18
N TYR A 57 2.73 5.51 6.79
CA TYR A 57 2.22 5.12 5.49
C TYR A 57 0.77 5.57 5.29
N GLU A 58 -0.10 5.46 6.30
CA GLU A 58 -1.44 6.05 6.22
C GLU A 58 -1.37 7.53 5.83
N LYS A 59 -0.54 8.32 6.52
CA LYS A 59 -0.38 9.74 6.23
C LYS A 59 0.14 9.98 4.83
N ILE A 60 1.20 9.28 4.42
CA ILE A 60 1.78 9.43 3.09
C ILE A 60 0.75 9.05 2.02
N LEU A 61 0.05 7.93 2.18
CA LEU A 61 -0.96 7.47 1.23
C LEU A 61 -2.11 8.49 1.12
N PHE A 62 -2.50 9.10 2.22
CA PHE A 62 -3.54 10.14 2.23
C PHE A 62 -3.05 11.45 1.62
N GLU A 63 -1.91 11.97 2.07
CA GLU A 63 -1.31 13.23 1.60
C GLU A 63 -0.92 13.20 0.12
N ARG A 64 -0.50 12.04 -0.39
CA ARG A 64 -0.12 11.84 -1.81
C ARG A 64 -1.31 11.40 -2.69
N GLY A 65 -2.51 11.28 -2.13
CA GLY A 65 -3.74 11.00 -2.87
C GLY A 65 -3.89 9.55 -3.36
N PHE A 66 -3.27 8.58 -2.69
CA PHE A 66 -3.53 7.15 -2.91
C PHE A 66 -4.82 6.70 -2.21
N ILE A 67 -5.12 7.26 -1.04
CA ILE A 67 -6.35 7.02 -0.29
C ILE A 67 -7.06 8.33 -0.02
N GLU A 68 -8.38 8.29 0.01
CA GLU A 68 -9.22 9.46 0.26
C GLU A 68 -10.27 9.12 1.32
N SER A 69 -10.73 10.13 2.07
CA SER A 69 -11.80 9.92 3.04
C SER A 69 -13.03 9.36 2.34
N ARG A 70 -13.58 8.27 2.88
CA ARG A 70 -14.75 7.63 2.27
C ARG A 70 -15.93 8.62 2.33
N PRO A 71 -16.64 8.84 1.21
CA PRO A 71 -17.81 9.71 1.21
C PRO A 71 -18.91 9.13 2.10
N GLU A 72 -19.65 9.99 2.80
CA GLU A 72 -20.76 9.58 3.68
C GLU A 72 -21.80 8.71 2.95
N ALA A 73 -22.03 9.00 1.66
CA ALA A 73 -22.92 8.24 0.79
C ALA A 73 -22.51 6.76 0.62
N GLU A 74 -21.23 6.43 0.82
CA GLU A 74 -20.68 5.07 0.74
C GLU A 74 -20.39 4.48 2.13
N GLY A 75 -20.96 5.08 3.19
CA GLY A 75 -20.73 4.66 4.58
C GLY A 75 -19.52 5.34 5.22
N GLY A 76 -19.12 6.51 4.73
CA GLY A 76 -18.10 7.35 5.34
C GLY A 76 -18.43 7.73 6.78
N ASN A 77 -17.49 7.55 7.70
CA ASN A 77 -17.61 7.94 9.11
C ASN A 77 -16.51 8.93 9.56
N GLY A 78 -15.68 9.42 8.62
CA GLY A 78 -14.55 10.31 8.89
C GLY A 78 -13.30 9.58 9.41
N GLU A 79 -13.41 8.30 9.72
CA GLU A 79 -12.32 7.43 10.17
C GLU A 79 -12.04 6.30 9.17
N ASN A 80 -12.75 6.26 8.04
CA ASN A 80 -12.61 5.26 7.00
C ASN A 80 -12.28 5.88 5.64
N PHE A 81 -11.59 5.09 4.82
CA PHE A 81 -11.04 5.54 3.55
C PHE A 81 -11.57 4.71 2.37
N VAL A 82 -11.35 5.23 1.17
CA VAL A 82 -11.50 4.55 -0.10
C VAL A 82 -10.21 4.67 -0.89
N LEU A 83 -9.92 3.67 -1.72
CA LEU A 83 -8.82 3.76 -2.66
C LEU A 83 -9.16 4.77 -3.75
N SER A 84 -8.25 5.70 -4.00
CA SER A 84 -8.32 6.52 -5.20
C SER A 84 -7.96 5.67 -6.43
N PRO A 85 -8.15 6.18 -7.66
CA PRO A 85 -7.64 5.53 -8.87
C PRO A 85 -6.13 5.25 -8.78
N ARG A 86 -5.37 6.14 -8.14
CA ARG A 86 -3.93 5.99 -7.92
C ARG A 86 -3.63 4.89 -6.90
N GLY A 87 -4.36 4.85 -5.76
CA GLY A 87 -4.21 3.78 -4.77
C GLY A 87 -4.54 2.40 -5.31
N SER A 88 -5.59 2.31 -6.13
CA SER A 88 -5.97 1.06 -6.80
C SER A 88 -4.89 0.57 -7.76
N ARG A 89 -4.24 1.50 -8.48
CA ARG A 89 -3.09 1.20 -9.35
C ARG A 89 -1.87 0.76 -8.55
N LEU A 90 -1.55 1.45 -7.46
CA LEU A 90 -0.45 1.06 -6.56
C LEU A 90 -0.68 -0.36 -6.03
N LEU A 91 -1.88 -0.63 -5.50
CA LEU A 91 -2.27 -1.95 -5.02
C LEU A 91 -2.12 -3.01 -6.11
N SER A 92 -2.57 -2.72 -7.32
CA SER A 92 -2.42 -3.64 -8.45
C SER A 92 -0.95 -3.91 -8.78
N LEU A 93 -0.06 -2.91 -8.68
CA LEU A 93 1.37 -3.06 -9.00
C LEU A 93 2.12 -3.89 -7.95
N ILE A 94 1.76 -3.79 -6.68
CA ILE A 94 2.36 -4.55 -5.58
C ILE A 94 1.78 -5.97 -5.47
N ASP A 95 0.46 -6.13 -5.68
CA ASP A 95 -0.26 -7.42 -5.72
C ASP A 95 0.11 -8.24 -6.97
N SER A 96 0.45 -7.57 -8.08
CA SER A 96 0.88 -8.20 -9.33
C SER A 96 2.28 -8.81 -9.23
N SER A 97 2.39 -9.92 -8.52
CA SER A 97 3.39 -10.97 -8.77
C SER A 97 3.06 -11.66 -10.10
N ILE A 98 3.09 -10.93 -11.22
CA ILE A 98 2.97 -11.52 -12.55
C ILE A 98 4.32 -12.14 -12.92
N PRO A 99 4.42 -13.47 -13.06
CA PRO A 99 5.68 -14.10 -13.42
C PRO A 99 6.05 -13.77 -14.87
N GLY A 100 7.23 -13.16 -15.08
CA GLY A 100 7.81 -12.95 -16.42
C GLY A 100 8.32 -11.54 -16.77
N PHE A 101 8.09 -10.54 -15.91
CA PHE A 101 8.61 -9.17 -16.07
C PHE A 101 9.32 -8.69 -14.81
N GLU A 102 10.22 -7.71 -14.92
CA GLU A 102 10.78 -6.99 -13.76
C GLU A 102 9.63 -6.58 -12.85
N HIS A 103 9.63 -7.07 -11.61
CA HIS A 103 8.49 -6.90 -10.71
C HIS A 103 8.23 -5.40 -10.54
N PRO A 104 7.01 -4.90 -10.81
CA PRO A 104 6.70 -3.48 -10.64
C PRO A 104 7.04 -2.99 -9.23
N ARG A 105 6.88 -3.87 -8.23
CA ARG A 105 7.38 -3.69 -6.86
C ARG A 105 8.88 -3.44 -6.79
N GLN A 106 9.71 -4.17 -7.54
CA GLN A 106 11.16 -3.97 -7.59
C GLN A 106 11.53 -2.62 -8.23
N VAL A 107 10.86 -2.23 -9.32
CA VAL A 107 11.12 -0.93 -9.95
C VAL A 107 10.76 0.23 -9.02
N LEU A 108 9.69 0.08 -8.24
CA LEU A 108 9.32 1.01 -7.16
C LEU A 108 10.39 1.00 -6.05
N ASP A 109 10.86 -0.17 -5.64
CA ASP A 109 11.90 -0.37 -4.62
C ASP A 109 13.21 0.36 -4.93
N GLU A 110 13.58 0.40 -6.21
CA GLU A 110 14.77 1.07 -6.72
C GLU A 110 14.68 2.60 -6.68
N GLN A 111 13.48 3.17 -6.50
CA GLN A 111 13.30 4.61 -6.43
C GLN A 111 13.67 5.18 -5.05
N ALA A 112 14.16 6.43 -5.03
CA ALA A 112 14.43 7.13 -3.78
C ALA A 112 13.15 7.47 -2.99
N ASP A 113 12.07 7.84 -3.70
CA ASP A 113 10.73 8.03 -3.14
C ASP A 113 9.71 7.51 -4.15
N ALA A 114 9.30 6.26 -3.98
CA ALA A 114 8.38 5.55 -4.86
C ALA A 114 6.91 6.00 -4.71
N LEU A 115 6.57 6.63 -3.58
CA LEU A 115 5.24 7.16 -3.29
C LEU A 115 5.11 8.64 -3.65
N ASP A 116 6.21 9.29 -4.06
CA ASP A 116 6.14 10.60 -4.69
C ASP A 116 5.28 10.55 -5.95
N GLU A 117 4.41 11.54 -6.12
CA GLU A 117 3.48 11.62 -7.23
C GLU A 117 4.18 11.55 -8.60
N ALA A 118 5.24 12.34 -8.81
CA ALA A 118 5.93 12.39 -10.09
C ALA A 118 6.68 11.08 -10.36
N THR A 119 7.32 10.52 -9.33
CA THR A 119 8.01 9.23 -9.43
C THR A 119 7.03 8.10 -9.72
N PHE A 120 5.93 8.01 -8.97
CA PHE A 120 4.94 6.96 -9.11
C PHE A 120 4.28 6.98 -10.49
N GLU A 121 3.89 8.14 -11.02
CA GLU A 121 3.32 8.25 -12.36
C GLU A 121 4.32 7.79 -13.44
N HIS A 122 5.61 8.12 -13.29
CA HIS A 122 6.65 7.68 -14.21
C HIS A 122 6.89 6.17 -14.18
N VAL A 123 6.99 5.58 -12.98
CA VAL A 123 7.20 4.13 -12.81
C VAL A 123 5.96 3.35 -13.26
N SER A 124 4.78 3.78 -12.83
CA SER A 124 3.53 3.12 -13.16
C SER A 124 3.19 3.21 -14.65
N ALA A 125 3.60 4.27 -15.35
CA ALA A 125 3.50 4.36 -16.80
C ALA A 125 4.38 3.30 -17.49
N LYS A 126 5.62 3.11 -17.04
CA LYS A 126 6.50 2.04 -17.57
C LYS A 126 5.93 0.64 -17.31
N ALA A 127 5.40 0.40 -16.12
CA ALA A 127 4.80 -0.88 -15.76
C ALA A 127 3.55 -1.21 -16.60
N GLN A 128 2.70 -0.22 -16.90
CA GLN A 128 1.54 -0.43 -17.78
C GLN A 128 1.92 -0.73 -19.23
N ILE A 129 3.00 -0.12 -19.72
CA ILE A 129 3.52 -0.43 -21.07
C ILE A 129 4.05 -1.86 -21.13
N ALA A 130 4.63 -2.37 -20.04
CA ALA A 130 5.13 -3.75 -19.96
C ALA A 130 4.00 -4.80 -19.80
N GLY A 131 2.92 -4.49 -19.08
CA GLY A 131 1.78 -5.40 -18.86
C GLY A 131 0.68 -5.34 -19.92
N GLY A 132 0.74 -4.37 -20.84
CA GLY A 132 -0.30 -4.10 -21.84
C GLY A 132 0.04 -4.63 -23.24
N SER A 133 0.14 -5.95 -23.42
CA SER A 133 -0.01 -6.60 -24.73
C SER A 133 -0.23 -8.09 -24.58
N ILE A 134 -1.50 -8.52 -24.51
CA ILE A 134 -2.01 -9.68 -25.28
C ILE A 134 -3.52 -9.50 -25.51
#